data_AF-A0A3C1W6P3-F1
#
_entry.id   AF-A0A3C1W6P3-F1
#
_cell.length_a   1.000
_cell.length_b   1.000
_cell.length_c   1.000
_cell.angle_alpha   90.00
_cell.angle_beta   90.00
_cell.angle_gamma   90.00
#
_symmetry.space_group_name_H-M   'P 1'
#
loop_
_entity.id
_entity.type
_entity.pdbx_description
1 polymer ?
#
loop_
_entity_poly.entity_id
_entity_poly.type
_entity_poly.pdbx_seq_one_letter_code
_entity_poly.pdbx_strand_id
1 'polypeptide(L)'
;QSHTLTEPVKVPRLQSWRFGKSGTNAAGEFAFKTYGQVKPGAARNQLLVIVVKGSSPAAGLNILSLDGSQKSFGPSQMLFVNLAREQVAGLVGGKQFRLNSGKHTIIKPKADRGNNLCFASLKYKRATKWRTFFSTNWPTLEKARGLVFLYNDPRSQSVKMHSVVDSLIRVPVPEP
;
A
#
# COMPACT_ATOMS: atom_id res chain seq x y z
N GLN A 1 16.62 5.53 -2.63
CA GLN A 1 15.71 6.21 -1.70
C GLN A 1 15.19 5.16 -0.73
N SER A 2 15.27 5.41 0.58
CA SER A 2 14.64 4.53 1.56
C SER A 2 13.14 4.68 1.45
N HIS A 3 12.42 3.58 1.23
CA HIS A 3 10.97 3.58 1.10
C HIS A 3 10.37 3.37 2.49
N THR A 4 10.22 4.46 3.25
CA THR A 4 9.68 4.44 4.61
C THR A 4 8.27 5.01 4.64
N LEU A 5 7.50 4.63 5.66
CA LEU A 5 6.28 5.37 5.98
C LEU A 5 6.64 6.78 6.43
N THR A 6 5.72 7.72 6.21
CA THR A 6 5.82 9.07 6.78
C THR A 6 5.59 9.01 8.28
N GLU A 7 6.13 9.98 9.02
CA GLU A 7 5.78 10.17 10.43
C GLU A 7 4.25 10.35 10.61
N PRO A 8 3.68 9.86 11.72
CA PRO A 8 2.25 10.02 11.99
C PRO A 8 1.86 11.50 12.09
N VAL A 9 0.82 11.89 11.36
CA VAL A 9 0.22 13.23 11.45
C VAL A 9 -1.05 13.17 12.28
N LYS A 10 -1.13 13.97 13.35
CA LYS A 10 -2.35 14.15 14.13
C LYS A 10 -3.28 15.12 13.42
N VAL A 11 -4.50 14.67 13.14
CA VAL A 11 -5.54 15.50 12.52
C VAL A 11 -6.86 15.35 13.29
N PRO A 12 -7.71 16.39 13.32
CA PRO A 12 -9.08 16.25 13.81
C PRO A 12 -9.87 15.22 13.00
N ARG A 13 -10.85 14.59 13.65
CA ARG A 13 -11.80 13.71 12.95
C ARG A 13 -12.77 14.56 12.14
N LEU A 14 -12.48 14.73 10.85
CA LEU A 14 -13.34 15.46 9.91
C LEU A 14 -14.37 14.52 9.26
N GLN A 15 -15.40 15.09 8.65
CA GLN A 15 -16.35 14.32 7.82
C GLN A 15 -15.69 13.76 6.54
N SER A 16 -14.66 14.45 6.06
CA SER A 16 -13.83 14.04 4.92
C SER A 16 -12.43 14.62 5.08
N TRP A 17 -11.41 13.84 4.71
CA TRP A 17 -10.06 14.35 4.47
C TRP A 17 -9.91 14.65 2.98
N ARG A 18 -9.45 15.87 2.66
CA ARG A 18 -9.22 16.33 1.30
C ARG A 18 -7.72 16.52 1.09
N PHE A 19 -7.21 16.03 -0.03
CA PHE A 19 -5.80 16.08 -0.38
C PHE A 19 -5.67 16.86 -1.69
N GLY A 20 -4.72 17.78 -1.72
CA GLY A 20 -4.73 18.82 -2.73
C GLY A 20 -3.55 19.77 -2.59
N LYS A 21 -3.64 20.89 -3.29
CA LYS A 21 -2.64 21.96 -3.27
C LYS A 21 -3.27 23.24 -2.71
N SER A 22 -2.62 23.85 -1.74
CA SER A 22 -2.90 25.21 -1.31
C SER A 22 -2.29 26.22 -2.30
N GLY A 23 -2.93 27.38 -2.43
CA GLY A 23 -2.47 28.50 -3.23
C GLY A 23 -3.32 29.73 -2.98
N THR A 24 -3.24 30.68 -3.89
CA THR A 24 -4.07 31.90 -3.88
C THR A 24 -4.92 31.98 -5.13
N ASN A 25 -6.12 32.57 -5.03
CA ASN A 25 -6.96 32.88 -6.18
C ASN A 25 -6.49 34.19 -6.85
N ALA A 26 -7.15 34.61 -7.94
CA ALA A 26 -6.82 35.84 -8.66
C ALA A 26 -6.97 37.12 -7.79
N ALA A 27 -7.74 37.05 -6.70
CA ALA A 27 -7.92 38.13 -5.74
C ALA A 27 -6.88 38.09 -4.58
N GLY A 28 -5.93 37.15 -4.61
CA GLY A 28 -4.91 36.98 -3.56
C GLY A 28 -5.38 36.22 -2.32
N GLU A 29 -6.61 35.72 -2.30
CA GLU A 29 -7.18 34.99 -1.16
C GLU A 29 -6.77 33.52 -1.17
N PHE A 30 -6.72 32.89 0.00
CA PHE A 30 -6.40 31.47 0.14
C PHE A 30 -7.38 30.60 -0.66
N ALA A 31 -6.83 29.70 -1.48
CA ALA A 31 -7.58 28.72 -2.23
C ALA A 31 -6.98 27.32 -2.07
N PHE A 32 -7.83 26.31 -1.91
CA PHE A 32 -7.40 24.91 -1.84
C PHE A 32 -8.02 24.10 -2.97
N LYS A 33 -7.17 23.62 -3.90
CA LYS A 33 -7.60 22.75 -5.00
C LYS A 33 -7.51 21.30 -4.57
N THR A 34 -8.65 20.63 -4.48
CA THR A 34 -8.73 19.21 -4.11
C THR A 34 -8.41 18.31 -5.31
N TYR A 35 -7.56 17.30 -5.09
CA TYR A 35 -7.20 16.26 -6.05
C TYR A 35 -7.74 14.89 -5.69
N GLY A 36 -8.08 14.68 -4.41
CA GLY A 36 -8.75 13.48 -3.94
C GLY A 36 -9.30 13.67 -2.53
N GLN A 37 -10.21 12.80 -2.15
CA GLN A 37 -10.79 12.82 -0.82
C GLN A 37 -11.11 11.41 -0.34
N VAL A 38 -11.10 11.21 0.98
CA VAL A 38 -11.51 9.96 1.62
C VAL A 38 -12.25 10.26 2.92
N LYS A 39 -13.26 9.46 3.23
CA LYS A 39 -13.91 9.50 4.54
C LYS A 39 -13.03 8.80 5.57
N PRO A 40 -12.77 9.39 6.74
CA PRO A 40 -12.01 8.70 7.78
C PRO A 40 -12.71 7.42 8.23
N GLY A 41 -11.94 6.35 8.40
CA GLY A 41 -12.39 5.11 9.03
C GLY A 41 -12.73 5.28 10.51
N ALA A 42 -13.25 4.22 11.15
CA ALA A 42 -13.58 4.23 12.57
C ALA A 42 -12.33 4.32 13.47
N ALA A 43 -11.24 3.66 13.07
CA ALA A 43 -10.01 3.58 13.84
C ALA A 43 -9.34 4.93 14.08
N ARG A 44 -8.76 5.09 15.27
CA ARG A 44 -7.98 6.27 15.69
C ARG A 44 -6.72 6.45 14.84
N ASN A 45 -6.01 5.36 14.57
CA ASN A 45 -4.84 5.34 13.71
C ASN A 45 -5.27 4.81 12.34
N GLN A 46 -4.93 5.53 11.28
CA GLN A 46 -5.23 5.12 9.92
C GLN A 46 -3.95 5.19 9.09
N LEU A 47 -3.72 4.15 8.30
CA LEU A 47 -2.67 4.13 7.30
C LEU A 47 -3.27 4.52 5.96
N LEU A 48 -2.79 5.62 5.39
CA LEU A 48 -3.23 6.09 4.09
C LEU A 48 -2.23 5.66 3.02
N VAL A 49 -2.74 4.99 1.98
CA VAL A 49 -2.00 4.75 0.74
C VAL A 49 -2.57 5.70 -0.30
N ILE A 50 -1.73 6.66 -0.73
CA ILE A 50 -2.10 7.66 -1.74
C ILE A 50 -1.42 7.31 -3.05
N VAL A 51 -2.21 7.07 -4.09
CA VAL A 51 -1.74 6.72 -5.44
C VAL A 51 -2.18 7.81 -6.42
N VAL A 52 -1.22 8.33 -7.18
CA VAL A 52 -1.48 9.31 -8.24
C VAL A 52 -2.03 8.58 -9.47
N LYS A 53 -3.16 9.05 -10.03
CA LYS A 53 -3.82 8.42 -11.19
C LYS A 53 -3.06 8.61 -12.51
N GLY A 54 -2.20 9.63 -12.58
CA GLY A 54 -1.41 9.97 -13.76
C GLY A 54 0.00 10.44 -13.39
N SER A 55 0.60 11.27 -14.23
CA SER A 55 1.95 11.81 -14.01
C SER A 55 2.02 12.89 -12.94
N SER A 56 0.89 13.42 -12.48
CA SER A 56 0.83 14.44 -11.43
C SER A 56 -0.43 14.33 -10.57
N PRO A 57 -0.42 14.84 -9.32
CA PRO A 57 -1.60 14.89 -8.47
C PRO A 57 -2.82 15.56 -9.11
N ALA A 58 -2.61 16.48 -10.04
CA ALA A 58 -3.70 17.16 -10.75
C ALA A 58 -4.57 16.21 -11.60
N ALA A 59 -4.03 15.06 -12.01
CA ALA A 59 -4.80 13.99 -12.66
C ALA A 59 -5.72 13.22 -11.68
N GLY A 60 -5.63 13.52 -10.39
CA GLY A 60 -6.43 12.94 -9.32
C GLY A 60 -5.67 11.92 -8.48
N LEU A 61 -6.18 11.68 -7.28
CA LEU A 61 -5.64 10.73 -6.32
C LEU A 61 -6.62 9.59 -6.06
N ASN A 62 -6.11 8.36 -5.99
CA ASN A 62 -6.78 7.23 -5.37
C ASN A 62 -6.24 7.08 -3.95
N ILE A 63 -7.15 7.06 -2.97
CA ILE A 63 -6.77 7.04 -1.56
C ILE A 63 -7.41 5.81 -0.92
N LEU A 64 -6.55 4.89 -0.47
CA LEU A 64 -6.96 3.77 0.36
C LEU A 64 -6.71 4.14 1.82
N SER A 65 -7.76 4.14 2.63
CA SER A 65 -7.64 4.26 4.08
C SER A 65 -7.77 2.87 4.72
N LEU A 66 -6.74 2.49 5.47
CA LEU A 66 -6.70 1.26 6.24
C LEU A 66 -6.74 1.57 7.72
N ASP A 67 -7.37 0.68 8.48
CA ASP A 67 -7.20 0.65 9.92
C ASP A 67 -5.71 0.41 10.24
N GLY A 68 -5.07 1.44 10.80
CA GLY A 68 -3.66 1.43 11.14
C GLY A 68 -3.37 0.73 12.47
N SER A 69 -4.39 0.22 13.17
CA SER A 69 -4.20 -0.58 14.37
C SER A 69 -3.59 -1.94 14.04
N GLN A 70 -2.78 -2.45 14.97
CA GLN A 70 -2.17 -3.77 14.83
C GLN A 70 -3.20 -4.92 14.83
N LYS A 71 -4.47 -4.65 15.17
CA LYS A 71 -5.54 -5.66 15.16
C LYS A 71 -5.99 -6.00 13.73
N SER A 72 -6.10 -5.00 12.87
CA SER A 72 -6.58 -5.17 11.48
C SER A 72 -5.45 -5.31 10.47
N PHE A 73 -4.34 -4.60 10.67
CA PHE A 73 -3.14 -4.68 9.84
C PHE A 73 -1.86 -4.55 10.69
N GLY A 74 -1.45 -5.66 11.29
CA GLY A 74 -0.37 -5.76 12.26
C GLY A 74 0.69 -6.81 11.91
N PRO A 75 1.39 -7.37 12.92
CA PRO A 75 2.56 -8.20 12.71
C PRO A 75 2.29 -9.42 11.84
N SER A 76 3.27 -9.77 11.00
CA SER A 76 3.25 -10.88 10.03
C SER A 76 2.20 -10.75 8.93
N GLN A 77 1.50 -9.62 8.84
CA GLN A 77 0.54 -9.39 7.77
C GLN A 77 1.18 -8.64 6.61
N MET A 78 0.70 -8.94 5.41
CA MET A 78 1.10 -8.31 4.17
C MET A 78 -0.13 -7.78 3.45
N LEU A 79 -0.16 -6.46 3.20
CA LEU A 79 -1.11 -5.80 2.33
C LEU A 79 -0.62 -5.92 0.89
N PHE A 80 -1.46 -6.45 0.00
CA PHE A 80 -1.24 -6.43 -1.44
C PHE A 80 -2.21 -5.46 -2.09
N VAL A 81 -1.69 -4.49 -2.84
CA VAL A 81 -2.48 -3.53 -3.60
C VAL A 81 -2.18 -3.73 -5.09
N ASN A 82 -3.21 -4.07 -5.86
CA ASN A 82 -3.09 -4.18 -7.31
C ASN A 82 -3.39 -2.85 -7.98
N LEU A 83 -2.34 -2.13 -8.38
CA LEU A 83 -2.39 -0.91 -9.18
C LEU A 83 -2.13 -1.18 -10.67
N ALA A 84 -1.79 -2.42 -11.03
CA ALA A 84 -1.64 -2.81 -12.42
C ALA A 84 -3.01 -2.87 -13.11
N ARG A 85 -3.03 -2.67 -14.42
CA ARG A 85 -4.23 -2.87 -15.25
C ARG A 85 -4.64 -4.34 -15.31
N GLU A 86 -3.66 -5.25 -15.22
CA GLU A 86 -3.90 -6.69 -15.25
C GLU A 86 -4.47 -7.20 -13.92
N GLN A 87 -5.27 -8.28 -14.00
CA GLN A 87 -5.60 -9.06 -12.82
C GLN A 87 -4.34 -9.77 -12.31
N VAL A 88 -4.10 -9.72 -10.99
CA VAL A 88 -2.96 -10.39 -10.36
C VAL A 88 -3.45 -11.52 -9.46
N ALA A 89 -2.70 -12.62 -9.42
CA ALA A 89 -2.88 -13.70 -8.47
C ALA A 89 -1.57 -13.93 -7.71
N GLY A 90 -1.67 -14.31 -6.45
CA GLY A 90 -0.51 -14.62 -5.62
C GLY A 90 -0.70 -15.91 -4.84
N LEU A 91 0.41 -16.62 -4.62
CA LEU A 91 0.56 -17.69 -3.64
C LEU A 91 1.72 -17.28 -2.74
N VAL A 92 1.45 -17.00 -1.46
CA VAL A 92 2.44 -16.51 -0.51
C VAL A 92 2.27 -17.22 0.82
N GLY A 93 3.24 -18.05 1.22
CA GLY A 93 3.20 -18.80 2.48
C GLY A 93 1.94 -19.65 2.63
N GLY A 94 1.60 -20.40 1.59
CA GLY A 94 0.36 -21.19 1.49
C GLY A 94 -0.93 -20.39 1.33
N LYS A 95 -0.92 -19.05 1.33
CA LYS A 95 -2.11 -18.22 1.10
C LYS A 95 -2.26 -17.84 -0.36
N GLN A 96 -3.42 -18.12 -0.93
CA GLN A 96 -3.76 -17.75 -2.30
C GLN A 96 -4.68 -16.52 -2.32
N PHE A 97 -4.50 -15.66 -3.30
CA PHE A 97 -5.39 -14.55 -3.56
C PHE A 97 -5.47 -14.20 -5.05
N ARG A 98 -6.51 -13.47 -5.42
CA ARG A 98 -6.69 -12.87 -6.73
C ARG A 98 -7.22 -11.45 -6.58
N LEU A 99 -6.60 -10.50 -7.26
CA LEU A 99 -6.92 -9.08 -7.19
C LEU A 99 -7.19 -8.54 -8.60
N ASN A 100 -8.39 -7.99 -8.80
CA ASN A 100 -8.66 -7.13 -9.94
C ASN A 100 -7.90 -5.80 -9.78
N SER A 101 -7.77 -5.05 -10.87
CA SER A 101 -7.18 -3.71 -10.84
C SER A 101 -7.90 -2.81 -9.82
N GLY A 102 -7.14 -2.05 -9.05
CA GLY A 102 -7.62 -1.16 -7.99
C GLY A 102 -8.08 -1.89 -6.71
N LYS A 103 -7.96 -3.22 -6.63
CA LYS A 103 -8.33 -3.99 -5.43
C LYS A 103 -7.12 -4.30 -4.57
N HIS A 104 -7.37 -4.56 -3.29
CA HIS A 104 -6.37 -4.94 -2.32
C HIS A 104 -6.84 -6.11 -1.46
N THR A 105 -5.90 -6.78 -0.81
CA THR A 105 -6.17 -7.78 0.23
C THR A 105 -5.08 -7.73 1.28
N ILE A 106 -5.39 -8.17 2.49
CA ILE A 106 -4.41 -8.43 3.54
C ILE A 106 -4.35 -9.94 3.74
N ILE A 107 -3.14 -10.50 3.79
CA ILE A 107 -2.92 -11.90 4.12
C ILE A 107 -1.94 -12.01 5.27
N LYS A 108 -1.96 -13.15 5.98
CA LYS A 108 -0.94 -13.56 6.94
C LYS A 108 -0.25 -14.80 6.39
N PRO A 109 0.90 -14.66 5.71
CA PRO A 109 1.67 -15.79 5.21
C PRO A 109 2.14 -16.68 6.36
N LYS A 110 2.25 -17.98 6.12
CA LYS A 110 2.91 -18.93 7.03
C LYS A 110 4.27 -19.31 6.48
N ALA A 111 5.21 -19.63 7.36
CA ALA A 111 6.47 -20.21 6.93
C ALA A 111 6.20 -21.56 6.25
N ASP A 112 6.76 -21.74 5.05
CA ASP A 112 6.70 -22.99 4.28
C ASP A 112 8.05 -23.31 3.61
N ARG A 113 9.10 -22.56 3.95
CA ARG A 113 10.49 -22.73 3.52
C ARG A 113 11.41 -22.53 4.72
N GLY A 114 11.57 -23.56 5.54
CA GLY A 114 12.28 -23.46 6.81
C GLY A 114 11.46 -22.72 7.88
N ASN A 115 12.13 -22.14 8.88
CA ASN A 115 11.47 -21.67 10.10
C ASN A 115 10.86 -20.26 9.97
N ASN A 116 11.44 -19.40 9.14
CA ASN A 116 11.07 -17.99 9.06
C ASN A 116 10.96 -17.46 7.62
N LEU A 117 10.90 -18.35 6.61
CA LEU A 117 10.68 -17.96 5.22
C LEU A 117 9.40 -18.59 4.67
N CYS A 118 8.77 -17.87 3.77
CA CYS A 118 7.63 -18.30 3.01
C CYS A 118 7.89 -18.14 1.51
N PHE A 119 7.47 -19.10 0.71
CA PHE A 119 7.52 -19.02 -0.73
C PHE A 119 6.47 -18.03 -1.22
N ALA A 120 6.88 -17.11 -2.09
CA ALA A 120 6.05 -16.10 -2.72
C ALA A 120 6.14 -16.22 -4.24
N SER A 121 5.00 -16.47 -4.90
CA SER A 121 4.86 -16.47 -6.35
C SER A 121 3.71 -15.56 -6.77
N LEU A 122 3.99 -14.63 -7.68
CA LEU A 122 3.01 -13.70 -8.22
C LEU A 122 2.88 -13.86 -9.73
N LYS A 123 1.63 -13.84 -10.19
CA LYS A 123 1.25 -14.02 -11.59
C LYS A 123 0.30 -12.91 -12.01
N TYR A 124 0.41 -12.43 -13.24
CA TYR A 124 -0.59 -11.56 -13.84
C TYR A 124 -1.30 -12.27 -14.99
N LYS A 125 -2.56 -11.88 -15.24
CA LYS A 125 -3.34 -12.37 -16.37
C LYS A 125 -3.20 -11.39 -17.55
N ARG A 126 -2.71 -11.87 -18.68
CA ARG A 126 -2.70 -11.11 -19.94
C ARG A 126 -3.38 -11.93 -21.02
N ALA A 127 -4.38 -11.32 -21.67
CA ALA A 127 -5.37 -12.04 -22.47
C ALA A 127 -5.97 -13.20 -21.67
N THR A 128 -5.79 -14.44 -22.12
CA THR A 128 -6.31 -15.65 -21.46
C THR A 128 -5.27 -16.39 -20.61
N LYS A 129 -4.00 -15.96 -20.62
CA LYS A 129 -2.89 -16.70 -19.99
C LYS A 129 -2.41 -16.03 -18.71
N TRP A 130 -2.09 -16.86 -17.71
CA TRP A 130 -1.39 -16.44 -16.50
C TRP A 130 0.12 -16.51 -16.71
N ARG A 131 0.84 -15.45 -16.35
CA ARG A 131 2.30 -15.36 -16.47
C ARG A 131 2.90 -15.04 -15.11
N THR A 132 3.86 -15.85 -14.67
CA THR A 132 4.67 -15.55 -13.49
C THR A 132 5.61 -14.40 -13.81
N PHE A 133 5.70 -13.42 -12.91
CA PHE A 133 6.63 -12.30 -13.03
C PHE A 133 7.50 -12.11 -11.78
N PHE A 134 7.17 -12.82 -10.70
CA PHE A 134 7.92 -12.79 -9.47
C PHE A 134 7.81 -14.14 -8.76
N SER A 135 8.94 -14.66 -8.29
CA SER A 135 9.01 -15.93 -7.56
C SER A 135 10.27 -15.96 -6.69
N THR A 136 10.13 -15.93 -5.37
CA THR A 136 11.26 -16.03 -4.42
C THR A 136 10.76 -16.40 -3.02
N ASN A 137 11.68 -16.58 -2.08
CA ASN A 137 11.35 -16.76 -0.66
C ASN A 137 11.38 -15.40 0.06
N TRP A 138 10.37 -15.12 0.87
CA TRP A 138 10.25 -13.93 1.69
C TRP A 138 10.29 -14.25 3.18
N PRO A 139 10.84 -13.37 4.02
CA PRO A 139 10.77 -13.54 5.46
C PRO A 139 9.34 -13.44 5.99
N THR A 140 9.00 -14.26 6.96
CA THR A 140 7.80 -14.09 7.78
C THR A 140 8.02 -12.92 8.74
N LEU A 141 7.28 -11.84 8.56
CA LEU A 141 7.50 -10.55 9.22
C LEU A 141 7.00 -10.55 10.68
N GLU A 142 7.58 -11.35 11.57
CA GLU A 142 7.06 -11.53 12.94
C GLU A 142 6.88 -10.24 13.75
N LYS A 143 7.75 -9.25 13.53
CA LYS A 143 7.76 -7.96 14.25
C LYS A 143 7.48 -6.77 13.33
N ALA A 144 6.98 -7.02 12.13
CA ALA A 144 6.75 -6.01 11.11
C ALA A 144 5.49 -6.34 10.30
N ARG A 145 5.08 -5.40 9.44
CA ARG A 145 4.06 -5.65 8.41
C ARG A 145 4.60 -5.25 7.04
N GLY A 146 4.12 -5.91 6.00
CA GLY A 146 4.56 -5.69 4.63
C GLY A 146 3.50 -4.97 3.82
N LEU A 147 3.89 -3.98 3.02
CA LEU A 147 3.06 -3.40 1.98
C LEU A 147 3.65 -3.79 0.63
N VAL A 148 2.84 -4.35 -0.24
CA VAL A 148 3.24 -4.85 -1.56
C VAL A 148 2.37 -4.19 -2.63
N PHE A 149 3.01 -3.38 -3.47
CA PHE A 149 2.38 -2.66 -4.57
C PHE A 149 2.71 -3.34 -5.88
N LEU A 150 1.69 -3.64 -6.66
CA LEU A 150 1.80 -4.29 -7.96
C LEU A 150 1.37 -3.28 -9.01
N TYR A 151 2.21 -2.95 -9.98
CA TYR A 151 1.95 -1.84 -10.91
C TYR A 151 2.56 -2.09 -12.28
N ASN A 152 2.07 -1.41 -13.31
CA ASN A 152 2.74 -1.36 -14.61
C ASN A 152 3.86 -0.31 -14.55
N ASP A 153 5.09 -0.70 -14.87
CA ASP A 153 6.18 0.24 -15.05
C ASP A 153 5.82 1.24 -16.17
N PRO A 154 5.90 2.56 -15.95
CA PRO A 154 5.48 3.53 -16.95
C PRO A 154 6.33 3.48 -18.22
N ARG A 155 7.59 3.05 -18.14
CA ARG A 155 8.51 2.96 -19.27
C ARG A 155 8.33 1.64 -20.02
N SER A 156 8.44 0.51 -19.31
CA SER A 156 8.42 -0.82 -19.96
C SER A 156 7.02 -1.42 -20.10
N GLN A 157 6.01 -0.84 -19.46
CA GLN A 157 4.62 -1.35 -19.41
C GLN A 157 4.50 -2.77 -18.81
N SER A 158 5.58 -3.32 -18.26
CA SER A 158 5.62 -4.63 -17.61
C SER A 158 5.08 -4.52 -16.19
N VAL A 159 4.44 -5.60 -15.72
CA VAL A 159 4.01 -5.69 -14.33
C VAL A 159 5.25 -5.83 -13.46
N LYS A 160 5.40 -4.93 -12.47
CA LYS A 160 6.44 -4.92 -11.46
C LYS A 160 5.82 -4.95 -10.06
N MET A 161 6.67 -5.22 -9.10
CA MET A 161 6.33 -5.19 -7.68
C MET A 161 7.28 -4.25 -6.95
N HIS A 162 6.74 -3.52 -5.98
CA HIS A 162 7.50 -2.78 -5.00
C HIS A 162 7.00 -3.13 -3.60
N SER A 163 7.91 -3.31 -2.65
CA SER A 163 7.57 -3.70 -1.28
C SER A 163 8.18 -2.77 -0.24
N VAL A 164 7.40 -2.43 0.77
CA VAL A 164 7.81 -1.67 1.96
C VAL A 164 7.61 -2.54 3.19
N VAL A 165 8.61 -2.58 4.07
CA VAL A 165 8.51 -3.24 5.37
C VAL A 165 8.41 -2.18 6.45
N ASP A 166 7.35 -2.23 7.23
CA ASP A 166 7.08 -1.33 8.34
C ASP A 166 7.34 -2.06 9.66
N SER A 167 8.41 -1.68 10.36
CA SER A 167 8.76 -2.23 11.67
C SER A 167 7.76 -1.77 12.71
N LEU A 168 7.19 -2.72 13.46
CA LEU A 168 6.25 -2.42 14.55
C LEU A 168 6.95 -2.38 15.92
N ILE A 169 8.27 -2.59 15.94
CA ILE A 169 9.10 -2.39 17.12
C ILE A 169 9.33 -0.89 17.29
N ARG A 170 8.87 -0.33 18.43
CA ARG A 170 9.26 1.02 18.82
C ARG A 170 10.66 0.96 19.40
N VAL A 171 11.62 1.61 18.74
CA VAL A 171 12.90 1.91 19.38
C VAL A 171 12.62 3.02 20.40
N PRO A 172 13.01 2.87 21.67
CA PRO A 172 12.90 3.95 22.64
C PRO A 172 13.64 5.19 22.10
N VAL A 173 12.99 6.36 22.15
CA VAL A 173 13.71 7.62 21.91
C VAL A 173 14.66 7.80 23.10
N PRO A 174 15.97 8.01 22.89
CA PRO A 174 16.87 8.33 23.99
C PRO A 174 16.30 9.54 24.75
N GLU A 175 16.19 9.43 26.07
CA GLU A 175 15.85 10.59 26.90
C GLU A 175 16.97 11.65 26.73
N PRO A 176 16.61 12.95 26.63
CA PRO A 176 17.57 14.02 26.50
C PRO A 176 18.48 14.18 27.72
#